data_AF-A0A7J6VEH8-F1
#
_entry.id   AF-A0A7J6VEH8-F1
#
_cell.length_a   1.000
_cell.length_b   1.000
_cell.length_c   1.000
_cell.angle_alpha   90.00
_cell.angle_beta   90.00
_cell.angle_gamma   90.00
#
_symmetry.space_group_name_H-M   'P 1'
#
loop_
_entity.id
_entity.type
_entity.pdbx_description
1 polymer ?
#
loop_
_entity_poly.entity_id
_entity_poly.type
_entity_poly.pdbx_seq_one_letter_code
_entity_poly.pdbx_strand_id
1 'polypeptide(L)'
;VNQALLKEINEVNKCLISTVVDIGEEDISFDAAVNEVGPGTIVKCSFNAVTSGPDQIFLVLTMCLLVSSDYPNCSPVFLDKLPLELSKEQEHLLLKARSKFTRSIRCLSQPISVTEMAKSWDTCAGAVILEYSVQNGGGSFSTRYGTWKTVSNS
;
A
#
# COMPACT_ATOMS: atom_id res chain seq x y z
N VAL A 1 16.85 6.65 14.37
CA VAL A 1 15.83 6.93 13.33
C VAL A 1 16.02 8.36 12.80
N ASN A 2 15.97 8.54 11.49
CA ASN A 2 16.19 9.82 10.81
C ASN A 2 15.03 10.82 11.06
N GLN A 3 15.33 12.07 11.45
CA GLN A 3 14.31 13.10 11.71
C GLN A 3 13.52 13.52 10.45
N ALA A 4 14.17 13.56 9.29
CA ALA A 4 13.50 13.86 8.03
C ALA A 4 12.46 12.80 7.69
N LEU A 5 12.80 11.52 7.90
CA LEU A 5 11.90 10.39 7.72
C LEU A 5 10.69 10.48 8.67
N LEU A 6 10.90 10.78 9.95
CA LEU A 6 9.79 10.92 10.91
C LEU A 6 8.82 12.04 10.54
N LYS A 7 9.36 13.19 10.10
CA LYS A 7 8.53 14.31 9.64
C LYS A 7 7.72 13.90 8.41
N GLU A 8 8.36 13.23 7.47
CA GLU A 8 7.70 12.77 6.25
C GLU A 8 6.58 11.77 6.53
N ILE A 9 6.82 10.74 7.36
CA ILE A 9 5.80 9.76 7.77
C ILE A 9 4.58 10.47 8.39
N ASN A 10 4.83 11.46 9.25
CA ASN A 10 3.76 12.24 9.86
C ASN A 10 2.94 13.02 8.80
N GLU A 11 3.60 13.67 7.84
CA GLU A 11 2.89 14.38 6.76
C GLU A 11 2.11 13.43 5.85
N VAL A 12 2.66 12.25 5.52
CA VAL A 12 1.97 11.24 4.70
C VAL A 12 0.70 10.75 5.39
N ASN A 13 0.77 10.43 6.68
CA ASN A 13 -0.38 9.95 7.45
C ASN A 13 -1.48 11.00 7.63
N LYS A 14 -1.19 12.29 7.45
CA LYS A 14 -2.22 13.35 7.39
C LYS A 14 -2.94 13.39 6.03
N CYS A 15 -2.32 12.85 4.98
CA CYS A 15 -2.85 12.89 3.62
C CYS A 15 -3.52 11.58 3.19
N LEU A 16 -3.07 10.43 3.67
CA LEU A 16 -3.60 9.12 3.31
C LEU A 16 -4.57 8.62 4.38
N ILE A 17 -5.80 8.31 3.96
CA ILE A 17 -6.86 7.82 4.86
C ILE A 17 -6.80 6.30 5.00
N SER A 18 -6.65 5.60 3.87
CA SER A 18 -6.67 4.14 3.82
C SER A 18 -5.31 3.52 4.09
N THR A 19 -4.22 4.27 3.97
CA THR A 19 -2.86 3.77 4.22
C THR A 19 -2.27 4.42 5.46
N VAL A 20 -1.79 3.59 6.38
CA VAL A 20 -0.98 4.00 7.53
C VAL A 20 0.48 3.65 7.25
N VAL A 21 1.37 4.63 7.46
CA VAL A 21 2.82 4.47 7.38
C VAL A 21 3.41 4.53 8.77
N ASP A 22 4.18 3.52 9.15
CA ASP A 22 4.75 3.37 10.47
C ASP A 22 6.18 2.80 10.41
N ILE A 23 6.94 2.98 11.49
CA ILE A 23 8.25 2.35 11.62
C ILE A 23 7.99 0.93 12.11
N GLY A 24 8.42 -0.05 11.32
CA GLY A 24 8.36 -1.44 11.72
C GLY A 24 9.40 -1.74 12.79
N GLU A 25 9.01 -2.46 13.83
CA GLU A 25 9.96 -3.17 14.68
C GLU A 25 10.72 -4.20 13.82
N GLU A 26 11.94 -4.56 14.25
CA GLU A 26 12.73 -5.66 13.68
C GLU A 26 12.02 -6.99 13.96
N ASP A 27 10.89 -7.21 13.30
CA ASP A 27 10.23 -8.50 13.31
C ASP A 27 11.12 -9.48 12.56
N ILE A 28 11.52 -10.53 13.28
CA ILE A 28 12.43 -11.67 13.04
C ILE A 28 12.40 -12.27 11.60
N SER A 29 11.45 -11.90 10.75
CA SER A 29 11.34 -12.32 9.35
C SER A 29 12.13 -11.45 8.34
N PHE A 30 12.48 -10.21 8.70
CA PHE A 30 13.15 -9.28 7.79
C PHE A 30 14.69 -9.31 7.87
N ASP A 31 15.28 -9.86 8.94
CA ASP A 31 16.73 -9.90 9.18
C ASP A 31 17.54 -10.36 7.96
N ALA A 32 17.12 -11.43 7.28
CA ALA A 32 17.84 -11.91 6.10
C ALA A 32 17.84 -10.91 4.93
N ALA A 33 16.78 -10.09 4.78
CA ALA A 33 16.70 -9.08 3.70
C ALA A 33 17.44 -7.80 4.08
N VAL A 34 17.40 -7.42 5.36
CA VAL A 34 18.21 -6.31 5.87
C VAL A 34 19.69 -6.64 5.75
N ASN A 35 20.10 -7.87 6.03
CA ASN A 35 21.49 -8.31 5.84
C ASN A 35 21.95 -8.28 4.37
N GLU A 36 21.05 -8.50 3.41
CA GLU A 36 21.36 -8.42 1.98
C GLU A 36 21.44 -6.97 1.46
N VAL A 37 20.60 -6.08 1.96
CA VAL A 37 20.48 -4.69 1.45
C VAL A 37 21.27 -3.67 2.29
N GLY A 38 21.61 -4.01 3.53
CA GLY A 38 22.39 -3.19 4.46
C GLY A 38 21.57 -2.67 5.66
N PRO A 39 22.24 -2.06 6.66
CA PRO A 39 21.55 -1.53 7.83
C PRO A 39 20.61 -0.38 7.45
N GLY A 40 19.42 -0.35 8.06
CA GLY A 40 18.41 0.66 7.78
C GLY A 40 17.23 0.61 8.73
N THR A 41 16.31 1.56 8.56
CA THR A 41 15.03 1.59 9.28
C THR A 41 13.95 0.93 8.40
N ILE A 42 13.24 -0.05 8.95
CA ILE A 42 12.08 -0.64 8.28
C ILE A 42 10.89 0.31 8.41
N VAL A 43 10.27 0.64 7.29
CA VAL A 43 9.03 1.41 7.22
C VAL A 43 7.95 0.52 6.63
N LYS A 44 6.87 0.33 7.38
CA LYS A 44 5.69 -0.43 6.97
C LYS A 44 4.66 0.55 6.37
N CYS A 45 4.02 0.12 5.29
CA CYS A 45 2.92 0.82 4.63
C CYS A 45 1.72 -0.13 4.59
N SER A 46 0.76 0.08 5.47
CA SER A 46 -0.40 -0.81 5.66
C SER A 46 -1.67 -0.18 5.10
N PHE A 47 -2.17 -0.74 4.00
CA PHE A 47 -3.45 -0.36 3.41
C PHE A 47 -4.59 -1.11 4.12
N ASN A 48 -5.46 -0.36 4.76
CA ASN A 48 -6.62 -0.83 5.49
C ASN A 48 -7.86 -0.70 4.59
N ALA A 49 -8.28 -1.82 3.99
CA ALA A 49 -9.54 -1.88 3.28
C ALA A 49 -10.69 -2.01 4.28
N VAL A 50 -11.60 -1.04 4.26
CA VAL A 50 -12.88 -1.12 4.98
C VAL A 50 -13.98 -1.28 3.95
N THR A 51 -14.57 -2.47 3.86
CA THR A 51 -15.76 -2.69 3.03
C THR A 51 -17.01 -2.54 3.88
N SER A 52 -17.96 -1.70 3.46
CA SER A 52 -19.27 -1.58 4.11
C SER A 52 -20.23 -2.63 3.54
N GLY A 53 -20.74 -3.54 4.39
CA GLY A 53 -21.67 -4.60 4.01
C GLY A 53 -22.01 -5.53 5.19
N PRO A 54 -23.00 -6.44 5.04
CA PRO A 54 -23.37 -7.40 6.10
C PRO A 54 -22.22 -8.35 6.46
N ASP A 55 -21.35 -8.64 5.50
CA ASP A 55 -20.08 -9.35 5.70
C ASP A 55 -18.93 -8.35 5.69
N GLN A 56 -18.83 -7.51 6.72
CA GLN A 56 -17.75 -6.53 6.85
C GLN A 56 -16.39 -7.26 6.87
N ILE A 57 -15.61 -7.10 5.79
CA ILE A 57 -14.26 -7.63 5.71
C ILE A 57 -13.29 -6.49 6.02
N PHE A 58 -12.48 -6.69 7.06
CA PHE A 58 -11.28 -5.90 7.30
C PHE A 58 -10.12 -6.65 6.64
N LEU A 59 -9.58 -6.07 5.56
CA LEU A 59 -8.42 -6.62 4.86
C LEU A 59 -7.28 -5.63 4.95
N VAL A 60 -6.15 -6.07 5.50
CA VAL A 60 -4.94 -5.26 5.61
C VAL A 60 -3.90 -5.81 4.65
N LEU A 61 -3.42 -4.97 3.74
CA LEU A 61 -2.32 -5.28 2.84
C LEU A 61 -1.10 -4.44 3.22
N THR A 62 0.01 -5.09 3.58
CA THR A 62 1.21 -4.39 4.04
C THR A 62 2.39 -4.59 3.09
N MET A 63 3.07 -3.48 2.81
CA MET A 63 4.34 -3.42 2.08
C MET A 63 5.41 -2.84 3.00
N CYS A 64 6.65 -3.32 2.88
CA CYS A 64 7.77 -2.86 3.69
C CYS A 64 8.85 -2.20 2.81
N LEU A 65 9.40 -1.10 3.31
CA LEU A 65 10.53 -0.37 2.74
C LEU A 65 11.70 -0.41 3.71
N LEU A 66 12.91 -0.53 3.18
CA LEU A 66 14.14 -0.31 3.92
C LEU A 66 14.67 1.09 3.61
N VAL A 67 14.78 1.92 4.63
CA VAL A 67 15.30 3.29 4.54
C VAL A 67 16.72 3.31 5.09
N SER A 68 17.70 3.62 4.25
CA SER A 68 19.10 3.73 4.65
C SER A 68 19.36 4.94 5.56
N SER A 69 20.52 4.95 6.23
CA SER A 69 21.00 6.11 7.00
C SER A 69 21.17 7.37 6.16
N ASP A 70 21.41 7.22 4.86
CA ASP A 70 21.74 8.31 3.93
C ASP A 70 20.51 9.01 3.37
N TYR A 71 19.30 8.58 3.78
CA TYR A 71 18.04 9.22 3.43
C TYR A 71 18.04 10.72 3.82
N PRO A 72 17.54 11.64 2.98
CA PRO A 72 16.80 11.43 1.73
C PRO A 72 17.66 11.38 0.45
N ASN A 73 18.99 11.25 0.54
CA ASN A 73 19.87 11.26 -0.64
C ASN A 73 19.79 9.96 -1.46
N CYS A 74 19.27 8.89 -0.86
CA CYS A 74 19.08 7.59 -1.49
C CYS A 74 17.60 7.16 -1.36
N SER A 75 17.08 6.50 -2.40
CA SER A 75 15.70 5.97 -2.39
C SER A 75 15.54 4.82 -1.39
N PRO A 76 14.37 4.69 -0.74
CA PRO A 76 14.02 3.49 0.01
C PRO A 76 13.97 2.26 -0.90
N VAL A 77 14.33 1.10 -0.35
CA VAL A 77 14.32 -0.17 -1.07
C VAL A 77 13.07 -0.96 -0.69
N PHE A 78 12.29 -1.38 -1.68
CA PHE A 78 11.13 -2.25 -1.44
C PHE A 78 11.61 -3.66 -1.03
N LEU A 79 11.06 -4.16 0.08
CA LEU A 79 11.34 -5.50 0.60
C LEU A 79 10.29 -6.48 0.10
N ASP A 80 10.66 -7.35 -0.85
CA ASP A 80 9.75 -8.36 -1.42
C ASP A 80 9.62 -9.62 -0.54
N LYS A 81 9.28 -9.42 0.72
CA LYS A 81 8.99 -10.52 1.66
C LYS A 81 7.54 -10.48 2.08
N LEU A 82 6.85 -11.61 1.95
CA LEU A 82 5.47 -11.73 2.39
C LEU A 82 5.41 -11.96 3.90
N PRO A 83 4.43 -11.38 4.61
CA PRO A 83 4.11 -11.78 5.99
C PRO A 83 3.84 -13.29 6.08
N LEU A 84 4.27 -13.92 7.18
CA LEU A 84 4.19 -15.38 7.35
C LEU A 84 2.75 -15.92 7.53
N GLU A 85 1.82 -15.07 7.99
CA GLU A 85 0.45 -15.46 8.32
C GLU A 85 -0.57 -14.76 7.42
N LEU A 86 -0.64 -15.16 6.15
CA LEU A 86 -1.67 -14.69 5.22
C LEU A 86 -2.56 -15.85 4.77
N SER A 87 -3.87 -15.59 4.62
CA SER A 87 -4.74 -16.49 3.88
C SER A 87 -4.34 -16.55 2.40
N LYS A 88 -4.73 -17.61 1.68
CA LYS A 88 -4.44 -17.72 0.24
C LYS A 88 -5.00 -16.54 -0.57
N GLU A 89 -6.16 -16.04 -0.17
CA GLU A 89 -6.82 -14.90 -0.78
C GLU A 89 -6.03 -13.61 -0.50
N GLN A 90 -5.62 -13.39 0.75
CA GLN A 90 -4.78 -12.27 1.15
C GLN A 90 -3.45 -12.25 0.40
N GLU A 91 -2.78 -13.40 0.32
CA GLU A 91 -1.53 -13.58 -0.39
C GLU A 91 -1.67 -13.22 -1.87
N HIS A 92 -2.70 -13.74 -2.54
CA HIS A 92 -2.97 -13.43 -3.95
C HIS A 92 -3.23 -11.93 -4.17
N LEU A 93 -4.01 -11.29 -3.30
CA LEU A 93 -4.27 -9.84 -3.38
C LEU A 93 -3.00 -9.02 -3.11
N LEU A 94 -2.18 -9.41 -2.15
CA LEU A 94 -0.92 -8.76 -1.84
C LEU A 94 0.06 -8.86 -3.01
N LEU A 95 0.23 -10.05 -3.61
CA LEU A 95 1.07 -10.25 -4.79
C LEU A 95 0.61 -9.40 -5.97
N LYS A 96 -0.70 -9.33 -6.21
CA LYS A 96 -1.28 -8.49 -7.27
C LYS A 96 -1.03 -7.01 -7.00
N ALA A 97 -1.18 -6.54 -5.75
CA ALA A 97 -0.90 -5.16 -5.36
C ALA A 97 0.58 -4.82 -5.51
N ARG A 98 1.48 -5.71 -5.10
CA ARG A 98 2.95 -5.57 -5.25
C ARG A 98 3.38 -5.49 -6.70
N SER A 99 2.80 -6.31 -7.58
CA SER A 99 3.09 -6.27 -9.00
C SER A 99 2.73 -4.90 -9.61
N LYS A 100 1.53 -4.38 -9.29
CA LYS A 100 1.11 -3.03 -9.71
C LYS A 100 2.01 -1.95 -9.11
N PHE A 101 2.33 -2.05 -7.83
CA PHE A 101 3.19 -1.10 -7.12
C PHE A 101 4.60 -1.03 -7.73
N THR A 102 5.23 -2.18 -7.94
CA THR A 102 6.57 -2.30 -8.53
C THR A 102 6.61 -1.65 -9.92
N ARG A 103 5.54 -1.81 -10.70
CA ARG A 103 5.39 -1.13 -11.99
C ARG A 103 5.24 0.39 -11.82
N SER A 104 4.45 0.84 -10.85
CA SER A 104 4.22 2.26 -10.58
C SER A 104 5.51 3.01 -10.21
N ILE A 105 6.31 2.44 -9.29
CA ILE A 105 7.50 3.13 -8.77
C ILE A 105 8.65 3.21 -9.79
N ARG A 106 8.68 2.33 -10.81
CA ARG A 106 9.67 2.40 -11.90
C ARG A 106 9.56 3.66 -12.76
N CYS A 107 8.41 4.33 -12.73
CA CYS A 107 8.15 5.55 -13.48
C CYS A 107 8.47 6.83 -12.69
N LEU A 108 8.89 6.72 -11.43
CA LEU A 108 9.17 7.87 -10.57
C LEU A 108 10.61 8.38 -10.73
N SER A 109 10.80 9.67 -10.51
CA SER A 109 12.13 10.30 -10.56
C SER A 109 12.93 9.96 -9.31
N GLN A 110 14.24 9.68 -9.48
CA GLN A 110 15.13 9.34 -8.38
C GLN A 110 15.80 10.59 -7.78
N PRO A 111 16.08 10.63 -6.46
CA PRO A 111 15.69 9.64 -5.46
C PRO A 111 14.19 9.73 -5.12
N ILE A 112 13.54 8.57 -4.96
CA ILE A 112 12.12 8.47 -4.64
C ILE A 112 11.96 8.62 -3.12
N SER A 113 10.98 9.41 -2.71
CA SER A 113 10.63 9.60 -1.29
C SER A 113 9.71 8.50 -0.74
N VAL A 114 9.66 8.33 0.58
CA VAL A 114 8.68 7.44 1.25
C VAL A 114 7.26 7.88 0.92
N THR A 115 7.02 9.18 0.79
CA THR A 115 5.74 9.77 0.39
C THR A 115 5.26 9.26 -0.96
N GLU A 116 6.13 9.29 -1.97
CA GLU A 116 5.78 8.86 -3.32
C GLU A 116 5.55 7.34 -3.39
N MET A 117 6.33 6.56 -2.65
CA MET A 117 6.12 5.12 -2.54
C MET A 117 4.82 4.80 -1.80
N ALA A 118 4.52 5.47 -0.69
CA ALA A 118 3.28 5.28 0.07
C ALA A 118 2.04 5.65 -0.76
N LYS A 119 2.07 6.76 -1.50
CA LYS A 119 0.98 7.15 -2.41
C LYS A 119 0.80 6.15 -3.56
N SER A 120 1.90 5.65 -4.12
CA SER A 120 1.84 4.60 -5.15
C SER A 120 1.27 3.30 -4.58
N TRP A 121 1.63 2.94 -3.36
CA TRP A 121 1.10 1.78 -2.66
C TRP A 121 -0.40 1.90 -2.41
N ASP A 122 -0.84 3.03 -1.83
CA ASP A 122 -2.25 3.33 -1.55
C ASP A 122 -3.13 3.18 -2.81
N THR A 123 -2.67 3.76 -3.92
CA THR A 123 -3.36 3.66 -5.21
C THR A 123 -3.41 2.22 -5.73
N CYS A 124 -2.30 1.49 -5.66
CA CYS A 124 -2.20 0.12 -6.18
C CYS A 124 -3.01 -0.89 -5.36
N ALA A 125 -2.89 -0.82 -4.03
CA ALA A 125 -3.64 -1.65 -3.10
C ALA A 125 -5.14 -1.35 -3.21
N GLY A 126 -5.52 -0.07 -3.19
CA GLY A 126 -6.90 0.36 -3.37
C GLY A 126 -7.51 -0.14 -4.68
N ALA A 127 -6.78 -0.07 -5.80
CA ALA A 127 -7.25 -0.61 -7.07
C ALA A 127 -7.46 -2.13 -7.06
N VAL A 128 -6.58 -2.89 -6.39
CA VAL A 128 -6.73 -4.36 -6.26
C VAL A 128 -7.93 -4.72 -5.40
N ILE A 129 -8.11 -4.02 -4.28
CA ILE A 129 -9.26 -4.21 -3.38
C ILE A 129 -10.56 -3.86 -4.10
N LEU A 130 -10.60 -2.74 -4.84
CA LEU A 130 -11.77 -2.35 -5.61
C LEU A 130 -12.15 -3.40 -6.65
N GLU A 131 -11.18 -3.91 -7.41
CA GLU A 131 -11.38 -5.00 -8.37
C GLU A 131 -11.92 -6.26 -7.68
N TYR A 132 -11.34 -6.63 -6.53
CA TYR A 132 -11.79 -7.77 -5.73
C TYR A 132 -13.23 -7.59 -5.24
N SER A 133 -13.58 -6.41 -4.74
CA SER A 133 -14.94 -6.10 -4.32
C SER A 133 -15.93 -6.23 -5.49
N VAL A 134 -15.61 -5.68 -6.66
CA VAL A 134 -16.47 -5.79 -7.85
C VAL A 134 -16.67 -7.25 -8.28
N GLN A 135 -15.61 -8.05 -8.27
CA GLN A 135 -15.67 -9.48 -8.64
C GLN A 135 -16.53 -10.31 -7.68
N ASN A 136 -16.48 -10.01 -6.38
CA ASN A 136 -17.27 -10.70 -5.35
C ASN A 136 -18.68 -10.11 -5.18
N GLY A 137 -19.22 -9.50 -6.24
CA GLY A 137 -20.56 -8.98 -6.25
C GLY A 137 -20.73 -7.67 -5.48
N GLY A 138 -19.67 -6.95 -5.14
CA GLY A 138 -19.69 -5.53 -4.75
C GLY A 138 -19.72 -4.61 -5.99
N GLY A 139 -19.57 -3.29 -5.79
CA GLY A 139 -19.59 -2.28 -6.86
C GLY A 139 -20.51 -1.10 -6.57
N SER A 140 -20.44 -0.05 -7.39
CA SER A 140 -21.34 1.10 -7.27
C SER A 140 -22.74 0.77 -7.79
N PHE A 141 -23.76 1.52 -7.35
CA PHE A 141 -25.12 1.39 -7.88
C PHE A 141 -25.15 1.44 -9.41
N SER A 142 -24.35 2.32 -10.03
CA SER A 142 -24.26 2.43 -11.49
C SER A 142 -23.61 1.24 -12.17
N THR A 143 -22.67 0.54 -11.51
CA THR A 143 -22.11 -0.72 -12.07
C THR A 143 -23.12 -1.86 -12.08
N ARG A 144 -24.10 -1.88 -11.16
CA ARG A 144 -25.14 -2.91 -11.13
C ARG A 144 -26.39 -2.55 -11.92
N TYR A 145 -26.77 -1.28 -11.93
CA TYR A 145 -28.09 -0.83 -12.42
C TYR A 145 -28.02 0.22 -13.54
N GLY A 146 -26.81 0.58 -14.01
CA GLY A 146 -26.61 1.59 -15.05
C GLY A 146 -26.64 3.04 -14.53
N THR A 147 -26.26 3.98 -15.39
CA THR A 147 -26.27 5.42 -15.07
C THR A 147 -27.69 5.96 -15.12
N TRP A 148 -28.03 6.86 -14.19
CA TRP A 148 -29.33 7.54 -14.16
C TRP A 148 -29.62 8.21 -15.50
N LYS A 149 -30.77 7.89 -16.12
CA LYS A 149 -31.23 8.58 -17.33
C LYS A 149 -31.79 9.95 -16.93
N THR A 150 -31.24 11.01 -17.50
CA THR A 150 -31.81 12.35 -17.39
C THR A 150 -33.08 12.40 -18.22
N VAL A 151 -34.23 12.62 -17.57
CA VAL A 151 -35.50 12.84 -18.28
C VAL A 151 -35.62 14.33 -18.54
N SER A 152 -35.42 14.77 -19.78
CA SER A 152 -35.73 16.13 -20.21
C SER A 152 -37.23 16.22 -20.51
N ASN A 153 -37.98 16.93 -19.65
CA ASN A 153 -39.37 17.27 -19.93
C ASN A 153 -39.42 18.20 -21.15
N SER A 154 -40.11 17.76 -22.20
CA SER A 154 -40.42 18.56 -23.40
C SER A 154 -41.68 19.37 -23.18
#